data_AF-A0A7C1CVQ3-F1
#
_entry.id   AF-A0A7C1CVQ3-F1
#
_cell.length_a   1.000
_cell.length_b   1.000
_cell.length_c   1.000
_cell.angle_alpha   90.00
_cell.angle_beta   90.00
_cell.angle_gamma   90.00
#
_symmetry.space_group_name_H-M   'P 1'
#
loop_
_entity.id
_entity.type
_entity.pdbx_description
1 polymer ?
#
loop_
_entity_poly.entity_id
_entity_poly.type
_entity_poly.pdbx_seq_one_letter_code
_entity_poly.pdbx_strand_id
1 'polypeptide(L)'
;VQNYQLSVITSPSGADVYVNNAYVGRSPLNVTLEGGTKNLRIERSGYETYSETFVLDRSISKSITLSPQVRDYKLNVTSSPSNALVYINGTYQGRTPLNLTLREGSYTVRVTADGYEDFSTSVSLDRDRQVSATLYAKKARLTVETEPTNASVFVDNVYVGRSPLSIDIDAGRHTIRVEKSGYITDSKDVNLAAGTSSSTKITLIEERPIARITISSDPKNARIFINGRDYGRSNTVVELDPGYYEVVLVLDGYRVSVTYRYFGKGDHNLSFNLSKID
;
A
#
# COMPACT_ATOMS: atom_id res chain seq x y z
N VAL A 1 14.33 -82.17 8.95
CA VAL A 1 13.73 -81.05 9.72
C VAL A 1 12.27 -80.93 9.30
N GLN A 2 11.35 -80.74 10.22
CA GLN A 2 9.93 -80.60 9.87
C GLN A 2 9.69 -79.20 9.30
N ASN A 3 8.95 -79.11 8.20
CA ASN A 3 8.65 -77.86 7.51
C ASN A 3 7.25 -77.39 7.87
N TYR A 4 7.08 -76.08 8.03
CA TYR A 4 5.81 -75.44 8.35
C TYR A 4 5.57 -74.26 7.42
N GLN A 5 4.30 -73.92 7.20
CA GLN A 5 3.94 -72.73 6.42
C GLN A 5 3.84 -71.51 7.33
N LEU A 6 4.48 -70.42 6.92
CA LEU A 6 4.28 -69.08 7.48
C LEU A 6 3.47 -68.27 6.47
N SER A 7 2.27 -67.86 6.84
CA SER A 7 1.48 -66.86 6.12
C SER A 7 1.72 -65.49 6.74
N VAL A 8 2.11 -64.48 5.95
CA VAL A 8 2.33 -63.11 6.38
C VAL A 8 1.43 -62.18 5.59
N ILE A 9 0.50 -61.53 6.26
CA ILE A 9 -0.37 -60.50 5.71
C ILE A 9 0.00 -59.19 6.39
N THR A 10 0.11 -58.10 5.62
CA THR A 10 0.35 -56.79 6.20
C THR A 10 -0.73 -55.79 5.81
N SER A 11 -0.98 -54.82 6.68
CA SER A 11 -1.79 -53.65 6.40
C SER A 11 -0.94 -52.39 6.56
N PRO A 12 -0.67 -51.63 5.49
CA PRO A 12 -1.02 -51.94 4.09
C PRO A 12 -0.23 -53.13 3.50
N SER A 13 -0.76 -53.76 2.43
CA SER A 13 -0.20 -54.95 1.77
C SER A 13 0.87 -54.65 0.71
N GLY A 14 1.82 -55.56 0.48
CA GLY A 14 2.95 -55.35 -0.44
C GLY A 14 4.24 -54.94 0.26
N ALA A 15 4.34 -55.18 1.57
CA ALA A 15 5.57 -54.96 2.33
C ALA A 15 6.59 -56.07 2.03
N ASP A 16 7.88 -55.71 1.97
CA ASP A 16 8.98 -56.65 1.80
C ASP A 16 9.15 -57.46 3.10
N VAL A 17 9.18 -58.79 2.99
CA VAL A 17 9.26 -59.73 4.11
C VAL A 17 10.62 -60.39 4.10
N TYR A 18 11.27 -60.39 5.25
CA TYR A 18 12.56 -61.04 5.49
C TYR A 18 12.43 -62.04 6.63
N VAL A 19 13.04 -63.21 6.46
CA VAL A 19 13.16 -64.23 7.50
C VAL A 19 14.63 -64.53 7.71
N ASN A 20 15.11 -64.40 8.95
CA ASN A 20 16.53 -64.54 9.30
C ASN A 20 17.42 -63.65 8.42
N ASN A 21 17.00 -62.40 8.22
CA ASN A 21 17.63 -61.40 7.35
C ASN A 21 17.64 -61.73 5.84
N ALA A 22 17.16 -62.90 5.41
CA ALA A 22 17.01 -63.23 3.99
C ALA A 22 15.65 -62.73 3.46
N TYR A 23 15.65 -62.06 2.31
CA TYR A 23 14.42 -61.63 1.64
C TYR A 23 13.66 -62.84 1.11
N VAL A 24 12.37 -62.95 1.46
CA VAL A 24 11.52 -64.11 1.10
C VAL A 24 10.34 -63.75 0.20
N GLY A 25 10.05 -62.46 -0.02
CA GLY A 25 8.98 -61.99 -0.90
C GLY A 25 8.22 -60.80 -0.34
N ARG A 26 7.05 -60.51 -0.93
CA ARG A 26 6.15 -59.42 -0.48
C ARG A 26 4.85 -59.95 0.10
N SER A 27 4.31 -59.28 1.10
CA SER A 27 2.99 -59.60 1.68
C SER A 27 1.84 -59.29 0.70
N PRO A 28 0.71 -60.03 0.70
CA PRO A 28 0.51 -61.30 1.38
C PRO A 28 1.45 -62.38 0.86
N LEU A 29 2.14 -63.08 1.76
CA LEU A 29 3.15 -64.09 1.44
C LEU A 29 2.82 -65.40 2.16
N ASN A 30 2.88 -66.53 1.45
CA ASN A 30 2.92 -67.85 2.07
C ASN A 30 4.27 -68.49 1.74
N VAL A 31 5.06 -68.83 2.75
CA VAL A 31 6.38 -69.43 2.58
C VAL A 31 6.53 -70.67 3.46
N THR A 32 7.10 -71.74 2.90
CA THR A 32 7.43 -72.97 3.64
C THR A 32 8.84 -72.84 4.19
N LEU A 33 8.98 -73.00 5.50
CA LEU A 33 10.25 -72.84 6.20
C LEU A 33 10.49 -74.03 7.12
N GLU A 34 11.76 -74.35 7.35
CA GLU A 34 12.15 -75.30 8.40
C GLU A 34 11.71 -74.79 9.77
N GLY A 35 11.32 -75.70 10.67
CA GLY A 35 10.97 -75.34 12.05
C GLY A 35 12.13 -74.70 12.84
N GLY A 36 11.80 -74.13 14.00
CA GLY A 36 12.75 -73.50 14.92
C GLY A 36 12.58 -71.98 15.03
N THR A 37 13.50 -71.32 15.74
CA THR A 37 13.46 -69.87 15.97
C THR A 37 13.72 -69.10 14.68
N LYS A 38 12.84 -68.17 14.35
CA LYS A 38 12.91 -67.29 13.19
C LYS A 38 12.87 -65.83 13.62
N ASN A 39 13.65 -64.99 12.95
CA ASN A 39 13.51 -63.54 13.01
C ASN A 39 12.73 -63.07 11.77
N LEU A 40 11.58 -62.45 11.98
CA LEU A 40 10.77 -61.83 10.93
C LEU A 40 11.05 -60.33 10.93
N ARG A 41 11.47 -59.79 9.79
CA ARG A 41 11.57 -58.34 9.55
C ARG A 41 10.68 -57.97 8.38
N ILE A 42 9.86 -56.94 8.54
CA ILE A 42 8.94 -56.47 7.51
C ILE A 42 9.22 -55.00 7.26
N GLU A 43 9.41 -54.65 5.98
CA GLU A 43 9.76 -53.30 5.56
C GLU A 43 8.79 -52.79 4.50
N ARG A 44 8.45 -51.51 4.60
CA ARG A 44 7.68 -50.81 3.59
C ARG A 44 8.07 -49.34 3.58
N SER A 45 8.29 -48.78 2.39
CA SER A 45 8.58 -47.34 2.24
C SER A 45 7.48 -46.48 2.88
N GLY A 46 7.88 -45.53 3.72
CA GLY A 46 6.98 -44.65 4.48
C GLY A 46 6.42 -45.25 5.77
N TYR A 47 6.86 -46.43 6.19
CA TYR A 47 6.43 -47.10 7.42
C TYR A 47 7.62 -47.50 8.29
N GLU A 48 7.37 -47.62 9.60
CA GLU A 48 8.33 -48.16 10.55
C GLU A 48 8.62 -49.64 10.23
N THR A 49 9.88 -50.04 10.39
CA THR A 49 10.29 -51.44 10.22
C THR A 49 9.74 -52.27 11.37
N TYR A 50 8.96 -53.30 11.05
CA TYR A 50 8.49 -54.26 12.06
C TYR A 50 9.52 -55.39 12.20
N SER A 51 9.81 -55.80 13.42
CA SER A 51 10.70 -56.94 13.68
C SER A 51 10.21 -57.77 14.85
N GLU A 52 10.19 -59.09 14.70
CA GLU A 52 9.74 -60.04 15.71
C GLU A 52 10.60 -61.30 15.65
N THR A 53 10.93 -61.87 16.81
CA THR A 53 11.50 -63.23 16.88
C THR A 53 10.44 -64.18 17.41
N PHE A 54 10.20 -65.29 16.70
CA PHE A 54 9.20 -66.28 17.07
C PHE A 54 9.70 -67.70 16.80
N VAL A 55 9.09 -68.70 17.45
CA VAL A 55 9.37 -70.11 17.19
C VAL A 55 8.35 -70.65 16.19
N LEU A 56 8.83 -71.26 15.10
CA LEU A 56 8.00 -71.93 14.10
C LEU A 56 7.98 -73.43 14.39
N ASP A 57 6.98 -73.89 15.12
CA ASP A 57 6.75 -75.31 15.49
C ASP A 57 5.44 -75.88 14.90
N ARG A 58 4.69 -75.04 14.18
CA ARG A 58 3.47 -75.36 13.43
C ARG A 58 3.28 -74.35 12.31
N SER A 59 2.41 -74.67 11.35
CA SER A 59 2.00 -73.66 10.36
C SER A 59 1.22 -72.55 11.05
N ILE A 60 1.61 -71.29 10.82
CA ILE A 60 1.01 -70.12 11.45
C ILE A 60 0.69 -69.04 10.40
N SER A 61 -0.26 -68.17 10.74
CA SER A 61 -0.52 -66.93 10.01
C SER A 61 -0.30 -65.74 10.92
N LYS A 62 0.41 -64.73 10.41
CA LYS A 62 0.66 -63.45 11.07
C LYS A 62 0.03 -62.33 10.25
N SER A 63 -0.79 -61.52 10.90
CA SER A 63 -1.34 -60.28 10.35
C SER A 63 -0.71 -59.10 11.06
N ILE A 64 0.06 -58.27 10.34
CA ILE A 64 0.83 -57.15 10.90
C ILE A 64 0.30 -55.84 10.31
N THR A 65 -0.14 -54.92 11.16
CA THR A 65 -0.41 -53.53 10.74
C THR A 65 0.84 -52.70 10.94
N LEU A 66 1.36 -52.11 9.87
CA LEU A 66 2.55 -51.25 9.92
C LEU A 66 2.17 -49.82 10.33
N SER A 67 2.99 -49.21 11.19
CA SER A 67 2.86 -47.82 11.59
C SER A 67 3.53 -46.90 10.56
N PRO A 68 2.87 -45.86 10.03
CA PRO A 68 3.50 -44.87 9.17
C PRO A 68 4.69 -44.20 9.87
N GLN A 69 5.79 -44.01 9.16
CA GLN A 69 6.92 -43.25 9.66
C GLN A 69 6.59 -41.76 9.53
N VAL A 70 6.25 -41.12 10.65
CA VAL A 70 5.97 -39.68 10.68
C VAL A 70 7.29 -38.94 10.87
N ARG A 71 7.66 -38.11 9.89
CA ARG A 71 8.79 -37.20 10.02
C ARG A 71 8.28 -35.81 10.37
N ASP A 72 8.97 -35.17 11.30
CA ASP A 72 8.73 -33.80 11.68
C ASP A 72 9.88 -32.92 11.16
N TYR A 73 9.54 -31.75 10.65
CA TYR A 73 10.49 -30.74 10.15
C TYR A 73 10.21 -29.39 10.79
N LYS A 74 11.26 -28.58 10.92
CA LYS A 74 11.16 -27.21 11.42
C LYS A 74 10.77 -26.27 10.30
N LEU A 75 9.78 -25.42 10.58
CA LEU A 75 9.43 -24.27 9.75
C LEU A 75 9.71 -22.99 10.53
N ASN A 76 10.66 -22.20 10.05
CA ASN A 76 10.92 -20.85 10.56
C ASN A 76 10.18 -19.82 9.68
N VAL A 77 9.36 -18.97 10.28
CA VAL A 77 8.65 -17.89 9.58
C VAL A 77 9.11 -16.55 10.12
N THR A 78 9.65 -15.70 9.26
CA THR A 78 10.06 -14.33 9.57
C THR A 78 9.29 -13.33 8.72
N SER A 79 9.24 -12.06 9.15
CA SER A 79 8.67 -11.01 8.32
C SER A 79 9.30 -9.64 8.55
N SER A 80 9.15 -8.78 7.54
CA SER A 80 9.36 -7.33 7.62
C SER A 80 8.06 -6.61 7.21
N PRO A 81 7.43 -5.83 8.10
CA PRO A 81 7.81 -5.61 9.51
C PRO A 81 7.69 -6.89 10.35
N SER A 82 8.39 -6.93 11.48
CA SER A 82 8.32 -8.03 12.45
C SER A 82 7.00 -7.99 13.25
N ASN A 83 6.77 -9.00 14.10
CA ASN A 83 5.58 -9.11 14.95
C ASN A 83 4.25 -9.28 14.19
N ALA A 84 4.32 -9.76 12.95
CA ALA A 84 3.17 -10.06 12.09
C ALA A 84 2.52 -11.38 12.52
N LEU A 85 1.20 -11.49 12.39
CA LEU A 85 0.43 -12.70 12.69
C LEU A 85 0.73 -13.79 11.65
N VAL A 86 0.94 -15.02 12.08
CA VAL A 86 1.20 -16.18 11.19
C VAL A 86 0.04 -17.16 11.29
N TYR A 87 -0.45 -17.59 10.14
CA TYR A 87 -1.47 -18.61 9.98
C TYR A 87 -0.91 -19.76 9.14
N ILE A 88 -1.14 -20.99 9.59
CA ILE A 88 -0.80 -22.22 8.87
C ILE A 88 -2.11 -22.93 8.53
N ASN A 89 -2.36 -23.15 7.24
CA ASN A 89 -3.64 -23.72 6.75
C ASN A 89 -4.88 -22.95 7.25
N GLY A 90 -4.75 -21.63 7.40
CA GLY A 90 -5.81 -20.75 7.90
C GLY A 90 -5.94 -20.68 9.43
N THR A 91 -5.23 -21.53 10.19
CA THR A 91 -5.23 -21.52 11.66
C THR A 91 -4.11 -20.64 12.21
N TYR A 92 -4.41 -19.74 13.13
CA TYR A 92 -3.43 -18.87 13.78
C TYR A 92 -2.42 -19.68 14.62
N GLN A 93 -1.12 -19.40 14.46
CA GLN A 93 -0.03 -20.11 15.14
C GLN A 93 0.85 -19.22 16.03
N GLY A 94 0.73 -17.89 15.91
CA GLY A 94 1.58 -16.96 16.66
C GLY A 94 2.02 -15.77 15.81
N ARG A 95 3.15 -15.17 16.19
CA ARG A 95 3.71 -13.98 15.52
C ARG A 95 5.14 -14.19 15.07
N THR A 96 5.55 -13.53 14.00
CA THR A 96 6.93 -13.55 13.52
C THR A 96 7.90 -12.83 14.47
N PRO A 97 9.15 -13.31 14.64
CA PRO A 97 9.67 -14.59 14.12
C PRO A 97 9.06 -15.79 14.86
N LEU A 98 8.64 -16.81 14.12
CA LEU A 98 7.97 -18.00 14.64
C LEU A 98 8.71 -19.26 14.18
N ASN A 99 8.98 -20.17 15.11
CA ASN A 99 9.49 -21.51 14.78
C ASN A 99 8.40 -22.54 15.12
N LEU A 100 8.09 -23.40 14.15
CA LEU A 100 7.13 -24.49 14.30
C LEU A 100 7.81 -25.81 13.97
N THR A 101 7.38 -26.89 14.62
CA THR A 101 7.70 -28.26 14.22
C THR A 101 6.42 -28.87 13.66
N LEU A 102 6.44 -29.21 12.37
CA LEU A 102 5.28 -29.71 11.65
C LEU A 102 5.64 -31.02 10.96
N ARG A 103 4.64 -31.89 10.78
CA ARG A 103 4.83 -33.14 10.05
C ARG A 103 5.20 -32.87 8.60
N GLU A 104 5.81 -33.86 7.97
CA GLU A 104 5.99 -33.89 6.52
C GLU A 104 4.66 -33.62 5.80
N GLY A 105 4.67 -32.70 4.84
CA GLY A 105 3.46 -32.32 4.12
C GLY A 105 3.51 -30.92 3.51
N SER A 106 2.42 -30.52 2.87
CA SER A 106 2.26 -29.19 2.27
C SER A 106 1.37 -28.29 3.11
N TYR A 107 1.82 -27.05 3.33
CA TYR A 107 1.17 -26.07 4.19
C TYR A 107 1.02 -24.74 3.46
N THR A 108 -0.13 -24.09 3.61
CA THR A 108 -0.28 -22.68 3.26
C THR A 108 0.13 -21.83 4.45
N VAL A 109 1.05 -20.90 4.22
CA VAL A 109 1.56 -19.94 5.20
C VAL A 109 1.02 -18.58 4.82
N ARG A 110 0.19 -17.99 5.68
CA ARG A 110 -0.27 -16.61 5.53
C ARG A 110 0.31 -15.77 6.66
N VAL A 111 0.91 -14.63 6.31
CA VAL A 111 1.47 -13.66 7.26
C VAL A 111 0.74 -12.34 7.10
N THR A 112 0.20 -11.79 8.19
CA THR A 112 -0.64 -10.58 8.17
C THR A 112 -0.17 -9.57 9.21
N ALA A 113 -0.24 -8.28 8.87
CA ALA A 113 0.05 -7.19 9.81
C ALA A 113 -0.94 -6.04 9.57
N ASP A 114 -1.27 -5.32 10.64
CA ASP A 114 -2.20 -4.20 10.56
C ASP A 114 -1.66 -3.06 9.69
N GLY A 115 -2.48 -2.55 8.78
CA GLY A 115 -2.05 -1.56 7.78
C GLY A 115 -1.23 -2.11 6.62
N TYR A 116 -1.00 -3.43 6.53
CA TYR A 116 -0.25 -4.06 5.42
C TYR A 116 -1.13 -5.01 4.60
N GLU A 117 -0.68 -5.30 3.39
CA GLU A 117 -1.22 -6.38 2.56
C GLU A 117 -0.76 -7.76 3.09
N ASP A 118 -1.64 -8.75 2.97
CA ASP A 118 -1.36 -10.11 3.43
C ASP A 118 -0.34 -10.79 2.49
N PHE A 119 0.67 -11.43 3.06
CA PHE A 119 1.54 -12.35 2.34
C PHE A 119 1.00 -13.77 2.46
N SER A 120 0.96 -14.51 1.35
CA SER A 120 0.53 -15.91 1.35
C SER A 120 1.41 -16.74 0.43
N THR A 121 1.84 -17.92 0.88
CA THR A 121 2.64 -18.86 0.10
C THR A 121 2.35 -20.31 0.49
N SER A 122 2.71 -21.26 -0.36
CA SER A 122 2.64 -22.69 -0.07
C SER A 122 4.05 -23.23 0.13
N VAL A 123 4.28 -23.96 1.22
CA VAL A 123 5.55 -24.62 1.53
C VAL A 123 5.34 -26.12 1.65
N SER A 124 6.20 -26.90 0.99
CA SER A 124 6.28 -28.34 1.20
C SER A 124 7.42 -28.63 2.17
N LEU A 125 7.10 -29.27 3.29
CA LEU A 125 8.03 -29.68 4.33
C LEU A 125 8.46 -31.12 4.09
N ASP A 126 9.56 -31.27 3.36
CA ASP A 126 10.34 -32.49 3.14
C ASP A 126 11.70 -32.44 3.85
N ARG A 127 11.99 -31.30 4.47
CA ARG A 127 13.17 -30.94 5.27
C ARG A 127 12.84 -29.66 6.04
N ASP A 128 13.74 -29.22 6.92
CA ASP A 128 13.61 -27.92 7.57
C ASP A 128 13.57 -26.79 6.53
N ARG A 129 12.66 -25.83 6.70
CA ARG A 129 12.45 -24.70 5.78
C ARG A 129 12.36 -23.38 6.53
N GLN A 130 12.65 -22.31 5.79
CA GLN A 130 12.40 -20.95 6.21
C GLN A 130 11.49 -20.24 5.19
N VAL A 131 10.54 -19.47 5.70
CA VAL A 131 9.71 -18.54 4.94
C VAL A 131 10.01 -17.12 5.44
N SER A 132 10.33 -16.21 4.51
CA SER A 132 10.61 -14.81 4.81
C SER A 132 9.61 -13.94 4.06
N ALA A 133 8.67 -13.33 4.79
CA ALA A 133 7.62 -12.49 4.23
C ALA A 133 8.02 -11.01 4.25
N THR A 134 7.95 -10.34 3.11
CA THR A 134 8.00 -8.87 3.06
C THR A 134 6.59 -8.36 2.83
N LEU A 135 6.05 -7.59 3.78
CA LEU A 135 4.71 -7.01 3.69
C LEU A 135 4.79 -5.57 3.18
N TYR A 136 3.89 -5.22 2.28
CA TYR A 136 3.78 -3.86 1.73
C TYR A 136 2.63 -3.13 2.41
N ALA A 137 2.85 -1.88 2.80
CA ALA A 137 1.81 -1.07 3.44
C ALA A 137 0.65 -0.84 2.46
N LYS A 138 -0.58 -0.89 2.96
CA LYS A 138 -1.76 -0.54 2.17
C LYS A 138 -1.74 0.94 1.87
N LYS A 139 -2.08 1.30 0.63
CA LYS A 139 -2.33 2.69 0.27
C LYS A 139 -3.56 3.23 0.99
N ALA A 140 -3.52 4.50 1.34
CA ALA A 140 -4.67 5.27 1.76
C ALA A 140 -5.36 5.89 0.54
N ARG A 141 -6.67 6.12 0.63
CA ARG A 141 -7.43 6.85 -0.39
C ARG A 141 -7.69 8.26 0.09
N LEU A 142 -7.24 9.26 -0.66
CA LEU A 142 -7.46 10.68 -0.34
C LEU A 142 -8.36 11.31 -1.40
N THR A 143 -9.44 11.93 -0.95
CA THR A 143 -10.26 12.83 -1.76
C THR A 143 -9.90 14.29 -1.44
N VAL A 144 -9.57 15.06 -2.47
CA VAL A 144 -9.26 16.50 -2.38
C VAL A 144 -10.36 17.28 -3.09
N GLU A 145 -11.03 18.13 -2.35
CA GLU A 145 -12.04 19.07 -2.84
C GLU A 145 -11.54 20.50 -2.68
N THR A 146 -11.90 21.38 -3.61
CA THR A 146 -11.61 22.82 -3.48
C THR A 146 -12.84 23.67 -3.71
N GLU A 147 -12.84 24.84 -3.10
CA GLU A 147 -13.80 25.92 -3.37
C GLU A 147 -13.02 27.17 -3.79
N PRO A 148 -13.17 27.66 -5.04
CA PRO A 148 -13.94 27.05 -6.13
C PRO A 148 -13.32 25.74 -6.65
N THR A 149 -14.14 24.92 -7.32
CA THR A 149 -13.72 23.62 -7.90
C THR A 149 -12.77 23.80 -9.09
N ASN A 150 -12.22 22.70 -9.62
CA ASN A 150 -11.31 22.68 -10.77
C ASN A 150 -10.00 23.46 -10.51
N ALA A 151 -9.48 23.38 -9.29
CA ALA A 151 -8.13 23.80 -8.94
C ALA A 151 -7.14 22.68 -9.24
N SER A 152 -5.92 23.02 -9.66
CA SER A 152 -4.82 22.07 -9.83
C SER A 152 -4.37 21.57 -8.47
N VAL A 153 -4.27 20.26 -8.31
CA VAL A 153 -3.88 19.60 -7.06
C VAL A 153 -2.48 19.01 -7.21
N PHE A 154 -1.64 19.28 -6.23
CA PHE A 154 -0.30 18.73 -6.10
C PHE A 154 -0.18 18.02 -4.76
N VAL A 155 0.47 16.86 -4.76
CA VAL A 155 0.81 16.13 -3.54
C VAL A 155 2.32 15.98 -3.49
N ASP A 156 2.93 16.46 -2.41
CA ASP A 156 4.39 16.51 -2.23
C ASP A 156 5.10 17.12 -3.45
N ASN A 157 4.53 18.24 -3.93
CA ASN A 157 4.96 18.97 -5.12
C ASN A 157 4.79 18.27 -6.48
N VAL A 158 4.21 17.07 -6.52
CA VAL A 158 3.89 16.36 -7.77
C VAL A 158 2.45 16.66 -8.19
N TYR A 159 2.25 17.09 -9.44
CA TYR A 159 0.90 17.33 -9.98
C TYR A 159 0.15 16.01 -10.14
N VAL A 160 -1.05 15.92 -9.55
CA VAL A 160 -1.86 14.69 -9.56
C VAL A 160 -3.19 14.83 -10.29
N GLY A 161 -3.61 16.04 -10.64
CA GLY A 161 -4.86 16.30 -11.35
C GLY A 161 -5.57 17.55 -10.88
N ARG A 162 -6.89 17.61 -11.06
CA ARG A 162 -7.73 18.75 -10.67
C ARG A 162 -8.86 18.32 -9.75
N SER A 163 -9.21 19.18 -8.79
CA SER A 163 -10.29 18.93 -7.82
C SER A 163 -11.70 19.02 -8.45
N PRO A 164 -12.69 18.25 -7.95
CA PRO A 164 -12.56 17.18 -6.97
C PRO A 164 -11.81 15.96 -7.54
N LEU A 165 -10.89 15.40 -6.75
CA LEU A 165 -10.03 14.29 -7.16
C LEU A 165 -9.89 13.28 -6.04
N SER A 166 -9.97 11.99 -6.37
CA SER A 166 -9.61 10.90 -5.46
C SER A 166 -8.39 10.15 -5.97
N ILE A 167 -7.40 9.93 -5.10
CA ILE A 167 -6.15 9.22 -5.41
C ILE A 167 -5.84 8.19 -4.33
N ASP A 168 -5.16 7.10 -4.72
CA ASP A 168 -4.56 6.16 -3.79
C ASP A 168 -3.09 6.54 -3.58
N ILE A 169 -2.71 6.83 -2.34
CA ILE A 169 -1.41 7.36 -1.93
C ILE A 169 -0.86 6.55 -0.77
N ASP A 170 0.46 6.53 -0.60
CA ASP A 170 1.07 5.85 0.54
C ASP A 170 0.56 6.43 1.87
N ALA A 171 0.61 5.62 2.93
CA ALA A 171 0.26 6.09 4.26
C ALA A 171 1.36 6.99 4.82
N GLY A 172 0.97 7.98 5.63
CA GLY A 172 1.89 8.91 6.25
C GLY A 172 1.50 10.37 6.01
N ARG A 173 2.48 11.26 6.25
CA ARG A 173 2.30 12.70 6.11
C ARG A 173 2.54 13.14 4.67
N HIS A 174 1.58 13.87 4.12
CA HIS A 174 1.65 14.45 2.79
C HIS A 174 1.26 15.92 2.83
N THR A 175 1.88 16.74 1.98
CA THR A 175 1.50 18.14 1.78
C THR A 175 0.66 18.27 0.51
N ILE A 176 -0.57 18.73 0.67
CA ILE A 176 -1.50 18.98 -0.44
C ILE A 176 -1.43 20.47 -0.79
N ARG A 177 -0.90 20.80 -1.96
CA ARG A 177 -0.88 22.17 -2.50
C ARG A 177 -1.92 22.30 -3.59
N VAL A 178 -2.69 23.37 -3.55
CA VAL A 178 -3.73 23.65 -4.56
C VAL A 178 -3.53 25.01 -5.20
N GLU A 179 -3.69 25.05 -6.52
CA GLU A 179 -3.48 26.25 -7.32
C GLU A 179 -4.65 26.50 -8.27
N LYS A 180 -5.07 27.76 -8.36
CA LYS A 180 -6.07 28.19 -9.33
C LYS A 180 -5.78 29.62 -9.77
N SER A 181 -5.90 29.89 -11.07
CA SER A 181 -5.73 31.24 -11.62
C SER A 181 -6.69 32.22 -10.96
N GLY A 182 -6.17 33.38 -10.52
CA GLY A 182 -6.95 34.40 -9.80
C GLY A 182 -7.13 34.13 -8.31
N TYR A 183 -6.46 33.11 -7.76
CA TYR A 183 -6.52 32.76 -6.34
C TYR A 183 -5.11 32.63 -5.76
N ILE A 184 -4.98 32.96 -4.48
CA ILE A 184 -3.77 32.74 -3.69
C ILE A 184 -3.59 31.23 -3.52
N THR A 185 -2.38 30.73 -3.81
CA THR A 185 -2.02 29.33 -3.61
C THR A 185 -2.13 28.97 -2.13
N ASP A 186 -2.74 27.82 -1.84
CA ASP A 186 -2.89 27.32 -0.48
C ASP A 186 -2.28 25.92 -0.35
N SER A 187 -1.90 25.54 0.87
CA SER A 187 -1.30 24.25 1.18
C SER A 187 -1.77 23.72 2.53
N LYS A 188 -2.02 22.42 2.59
CA LYS A 188 -2.51 21.74 3.79
C LYS A 188 -1.82 20.40 3.97
N ASP A 189 -1.28 20.18 5.16
CA ASP A 189 -0.73 18.88 5.54
C ASP A 189 -1.85 17.93 5.97
N VAL A 190 -1.74 16.69 5.51
CA VAL A 190 -2.61 15.57 5.92
C VAL A 190 -1.75 14.44 6.44
N ASN A 191 -2.27 13.68 7.41
CA ASN A 191 -1.65 12.44 7.88
C ASN A 191 -2.63 11.29 7.63
N LEU A 192 -2.28 10.38 6.73
CA LEU A 192 -3.15 9.33 6.22
C LEU A 192 -2.78 7.98 6.85
N ALA A 193 -3.76 7.28 7.39
CA ALA A 193 -3.58 5.92 7.88
C ALA A 193 -3.72 4.90 6.73
N ALA A 194 -2.88 3.86 6.75
CA ALA A 194 -2.87 2.82 5.72
C ALA A 194 -4.23 2.14 5.56
N GLY A 195 -4.68 1.97 4.31
CA GLY A 195 -5.96 1.34 4.00
C GLY A 195 -7.21 2.15 4.38
N THR A 196 -7.06 3.40 4.82
CA THR A 196 -8.20 4.28 5.16
C THR A 196 -8.59 5.20 4.01
N SER A 197 -9.84 5.67 4.02
CA SER A 197 -10.31 6.73 3.13
C SER A 197 -10.45 8.03 3.90
N SER A 198 -9.84 9.10 3.40
CA SER A 198 -9.90 10.46 3.98
C SER A 198 -10.37 11.47 2.94
N SER A 199 -10.99 12.56 3.39
CA SER A 199 -11.37 13.69 2.54
C SER A 199 -10.85 14.99 3.13
N THR A 200 -10.38 15.89 2.28
CA THR A 200 -9.99 17.25 2.67
C THR A 200 -10.59 18.27 1.71
N LYS A 201 -11.17 19.33 2.27
CA LYS A 201 -11.65 20.49 1.53
C LYS A 201 -10.74 21.68 1.79
N ILE A 202 -10.38 22.41 0.73
CA ILE A 202 -9.57 23.63 0.77
C ILE A 202 -10.34 24.77 0.08
N THR A 203 -10.57 25.87 0.80
CA THR A 203 -11.23 27.06 0.24
C THR A 203 -10.16 28.07 -0.12
N LEU A 204 -10.02 28.34 -1.42
CA LEU A 204 -9.04 29.29 -1.95
C LEU A 204 -9.53 30.72 -1.76
N ILE A 205 -8.60 31.61 -1.49
CA ILE A 205 -8.86 33.05 -1.35
C ILE A 205 -8.54 33.72 -2.69
N GLU A 206 -9.48 34.51 -3.21
CA GLU A 206 -9.26 35.28 -4.44
C GLU A 206 -8.07 36.23 -4.29
N GLU A 207 -7.16 36.18 -5.27
CA GLU A 207 -6.12 37.18 -5.40
C GLU A 207 -6.79 38.43 -5.97
N ARG A 208 -6.81 39.53 -5.20
CA ARG A 208 -7.28 40.83 -5.69
C ARG A 208 -6.12 41.58 -6.34
N PRO A 209 -5.98 41.58 -7.67
CA PRO A 209 -5.00 42.43 -8.31
C PRO A 209 -5.38 43.89 -8.07
N ILE A 210 -4.41 44.74 -7.70
CA ILE A 210 -4.59 46.18 -7.62
C ILE A 210 -3.78 46.87 -8.73
N ALA A 211 -4.36 47.92 -9.30
CA ALA A 211 -3.69 48.87 -10.18
C ALA A 211 -3.37 50.13 -9.39
N ARG A 212 -2.08 50.47 -9.25
CA ARG A 212 -1.63 51.70 -8.60
C ARG A 212 -1.31 52.73 -9.65
N ILE A 213 -2.08 53.81 -9.70
CA ILE A 213 -1.96 54.80 -10.77
C ILE A 213 -1.42 56.09 -10.17
N THR A 214 -0.19 56.43 -10.53
CA THR A 214 0.36 57.75 -10.25
C THR A 214 -0.22 58.74 -11.26
N ILE A 215 -1.06 59.64 -10.78
CA ILE A 215 -1.71 60.66 -11.62
C ILE A 215 -1.05 61.99 -11.32
N SER A 216 -0.34 62.56 -12.29
CA SER A 216 0.31 63.87 -12.18
C SER A 216 -0.27 64.87 -13.17
N SER A 217 -0.20 66.16 -12.83
CA SER A 217 -0.60 67.24 -13.73
C SER A 217 0.36 68.42 -13.67
N ASP A 218 0.47 69.11 -14.80
CA ASP A 218 1.09 70.42 -14.91
C ASP A 218 0.07 71.41 -15.52
N PRO A 219 -0.38 72.46 -14.81
CA PRO A 219 0.00 72.81 -13.45
C PRO A 219 -0.47 71.78 -12.43
N LYS A 220 0.24 71.72 -11.30
CA LYS A 220 -0.11 70.82 -10.17
C LYS A 220 -1.45 71.23 -9.53
N ASN A 221 -2.01 70.31 -8.73
CA ASN A 221 -3.23 70.48 -7.95
C ASN A 221 -4.56 70.42 -8.73
N ALA A 222 -4.58 69.89 -9.96
CA ALA A 222 -5.82 69.57 -10.64
C ALA A 222 -6.65 68.54 -9.85
N ARG A 223 -7.97 68.69 -9.80
CA ARG A 223 -8.89 67.74 -9.17
C ARG A 223 -9.09 66.54 -10.09
N ILE A 224 -8.98 65.34 -9.55
CA ILE A 224 -9.08 64.08 -10.29
C ILE A 224 -10.49 63.51 -10.09
N PHE A 225 -11.16 63.19 -11.19
CA PHE A 225 -12.35 62.37 -11.19
C PHE A 225 -12.09 61.09 -11.98
N ILE A 226 -12.48 59.94 -11.43
CA ILE A 226 -12.40 58.65 -12.11
C ILE A 226 -13.79 58.03 -12.17
N ASN A 227 -14.30 57.80 -13.37
CA ASN A 227 -15.69 57.42 -13.64
C ASN A 227 -16.69 58.33 -12.89
N GLY A 228 -16.43 59.64 -12.90
CA GLY A 228 -17.26 60.66 -12.22
C GLY A 228 -17.10 60.77 -10.70
N ARG A 229 -16.37 59.86 -10.04
CA ARG A 229 -16.09 59.95 -8.58
C ARG A 229 -14.83 60.78 -8.32
N ASP A 230 -14.87 61.65 -7.33
CA ASP A 230 -13.72 62.48 -6.91
C ASP A 230 -12.67 61.68 -6.13
N TYR A 231 -11.40 61.76 -6.56
CA TYR A 231 -10.24 61.11 -5.95
C TYR A 231 -9.21 62.11 -5.40
N GLY A 232 -9.61 63.38 -5.22
CA GLY A 232 -8.74 64.42 -4.66
C GLY A 232 -7.92 65.13 -5.73
N ARG A 233 -6.64 65.40 -5.45
CA ARG A 233 -5.78 66.24 -6.32
C ARG A 233 -4.63 65.45 -6.93
N SER A 234 -4.24 65.86 -8.14
CA SER A 234 -3.06 65.39 -8.89
C SER A 234 -1.75 65.39 -8.09
N ASN A 235 -0.79 64.61 -8.58
CA ASN A 235 0.45 64.19 -7.92
C ASN A 235 0.18 63.25 -6.73
N THR A 236 -0.79 62.37 -6.91
CA THR A 236 -1.17 61.34 -5.94
C THR A 236 -1.18 59.96 -6.61
N VAL A 237 -1.20 58.92 -5.79
CA VAL A 237 -1.41 57.53 -6.22
C VAL A 237 -2.85 57.14 -5.91
N VAL A 238 -3.54 56.56 -6.88
CA VAL A 238 -4.87 55.99 -6.72
C VAL A 238 -4.78 54.47 -6.91
N GLU A 239 -5.38 53.71 -6.00
CA GLU A 239 -5.50 52.26 -6.11
C GLU A 239 -6.89 51.89 -6.65
N LEU A 240 -6.95 51.16 -7.76
CA LEU A 240 -8.17 50.69 -8.41
C LEU A 240 -8.08 49.20 -8.71
N ASP A 241 -9.23 48.55 -8.90
CA ASP A 241 -9.26 47.24 -9.54
C ASP A 241 -8.79 47.36 -11.01
N PRO A 242 -8.22 46.32 -11.64
CA PRO A 242 -7.89 46.37 -13.04
C PRO A 242 -9.13 46.55 -13.93
N GLY A 243 -9.07 47.51 -14.85
CA GLY A 243 -10.24 47.86 -15.65
C GLY A 243 -10.05 49.06 -16.55
N TYR A 244 -11.09 49.38 -17.32
CA TYR A 244 -11.18 50.61 -18.09
C TYR A 244 -11.76 51.73 -17.25
N TYR A 245 -11.08 52.87 -17.28
CA TYR A 245 -11.47 54.04 -16.51
C TYR A 245 -11.46 55.28 -17.39
N GLU A 246 -12.49 56.10 -17.23
CA GLU A 246 -12.48 57.51 -17.59
C GLU A 246 -11.74 58.26 -16.48
N VAL A 247 -10.67 58.96 -16.83
CA VAL A 247 -9.92 59.83 -15.91
C VAL A 247 -10.04 61.26 -16.39
N VAL A 248 -10.64 62.10 -15.56
CA VAL A 248 -10.90 63.51 -15.83
C VAL A 248 -10.11 64.36 -14.85
N LEU A 249 -9.37 65.35 -15.37
CA LEU A 249 -8.72 66.37 -14.55
C LEU A 249 -9.37 67.73 -14.78
N VAL A 250 -9.70 68.39 -13.68
CA VAL A 250 -10.32 69.72 -13.66
C VAL A 250 -9.46 70.65 -12.82
N LEU A 251 -9.07 71.79 -13.38
CA LEU A 251 -8.37 72.86 -12.68
C LEU A 251 -8.96 74.20 -13.11
N ASP A 252 -9.26 75.07 -12.15
CA ASP A 252 -9.90 76.35 -12.41
C ASP A 252 -9.03 77.24 -13.33
N GLY A 253 -9.65 77.82 -14.35
CA GLY A 253 -8.96 78.55 -15.42
C GLY A 253 -8.27 77.67 -16.49
N TYR A 254 -8.42 76.35 -16.45
CA TYR A 254 -7.84 75.42 -17.44
C TYR A 254 -8.92 74.56 -18.10
N ARG A 255 -8.67 74.17 -19.35
CA ARG A 255 -9.51 73.25 -20.11
C ARG A 255 -9.53 71.89 -19.42
N VAL A 256 -10.70 71.27 -19.35
CA VAL A 256 -10.87 69.93 -18.80
C VAL A 256 -10.09 68.92 -19.65
N SER A 257 -9.32 68.06 -19.00
CA SER A 257 -8.60 66.97 -19.67
C SER A 257 -9.29 65.65 -19.36
N VAL A 258 -9.55 64.84 -20.39
CA VAL A 258 -10.23 63.54 -20.28
C VAL A 258 -9.40 62.48 -21.01
N THR A 259 -9.24 61.31 -20.42
CA THR A 259 -8.69 60.13 -21.09
C THR A 259 -9.44 58.87 -20.67
N TYR A 260 -9.53 57.90 -21.59
CA TYR A 260 -10.03 56.56 -21.31
C TYR A 260 -8.87 55.59 -21.42
N ARG A 261 -8.56 54.85 -20.35
CA ARG A 261 -7.42 53.94 -20.34
C ARG A 261 -7.70 52.68 -19.55
N TYR A 262 -7.16 51.57 -20.03
CA TYR A 262 -7.09 50.32 -19.27
C TYR A 262 -5.89 50.35 -18.33
N PHE A 263 -6.13 50.05 -17.05
CA PHE A 263 -5.08 49.82 -16.06
C PHE A 263 -5.11 48.34 -15.65
N GLY A 264 -4.01 47.61 -15.93
CA GLY A 264 -3.82 46.24 -15.47
C GLY A 264 -3.29 46.16 -14.03
N LYS A 265 -3.07 44.95 -13.51
CA LYS A 265 -2.35 44.75 -12.22
C LYS A 265 -0.99 45.46 -12.26
N GLY A 266 -0.62 46.15 -11.18
CA GLY A 266 0.69 46.78 -11.00
C GLY A 266 0.66 48.31 -11.08
N ASP A 267 1.85 48.89 -11.23
CA ASP A 267 2.03 50.35 -11.19
C ASP A 267 1.90 50.98 -12.59
N HIS A 268 1.19 52.11 -12.66
CA HIS A 268 0.95 52.88 -13.88
C HIS A 268 1.21 54.35 -13.65
N ASN A 269 1.56 55.05 -14.73
CA ASN A 269 1.76 56.49 -14.72
C ASN A 269 0.86 57.17 -15.74
N LEU A 270 0.21 58.24 -15.31
CA LEU A 270 -0.62 59.10 -16.13
C LEU A 270 -0.27 60.56 -15.84
N SER A 271 0.27 61.24 -16.84
CA SER A 271 0.70 62.63 -16.72
C SER A 271 -0.08 63.50 -17.68
N PHE A 272 -0.61 64.61 -17.17
CA PHE A 272 -1.40 65.55 -17.93
C PHE A 272 -0.73 66.92 -18.00
N ASN A 273 -0.80 67.56 -19.16
CA ASN A 273 -0.44 68.95 -19.32
C ASN A 273 -1.73 69.73 -19.65
N LEU A 274 -2.16 70.60 -18.74
CA LEU A 274 -3.43 71.30 -18.83
C LEU A 274 -3.23 72.65 -19.52
N SER A 275 -4.06 72.93 -20.52
CA SER A 275 -4.05 74.19 -21.25
C SER A 275 -5.00 75.21 -20.62
N LYS A 276 -4.61 76.48 -20.51
CA LYS A 276 -5.49 77.54 -20.03
C LYS A 276 -6.71 77.73 -20.94
N ILE A 277 -7.80 78.23 -20.37
CA ILE A 277 -8.95 78.74 -21.12
C ILE A 277 -8.58 80.15 -21.61
N ASP A 278 -8.91 80.44 -22.87
CA ASP A 278 -8.67 81.75 -23.51
C ASP A 278 -9.68 82.81 -23.02
#